data_AF-A0A9C7PUK0-F1
#
_entry.id   AF-A0A9C7PUK0-F1
#
_cell.length_a   1.000
_cell.length_b   1.000
_cell.length_c   1.000
_cell.angle_alpha   90.00
_cell.angle_beta   90.00
_cell.angle_gamma   90.00
#
_symmetry.space_group_name_H-M   'P 1'
#
loop_
_entity.id
_entity.type
_entity.pdbx_description
1 polymer ?
#
loop_
_entity_poly.entity_id
_entity_poly.type
_entity_poly.pdbx_seq_one_letter_code
_entity_poly.pdbx_strand_id
1 'polypeptide(L)'
;MPASDDSCENAYWKYLQCCERHKVEPDPTVCMSLYIQNGCLQFSKNLEGHHIIPLLELAKANSLPWVEELAYHSRRMSTLISLLLAKLCETLPQLKILNLSGTFLGDENGPSLCQVLSKCENLVELRLAHCKLRRRTTQALVQHFRKNCWPKLQVLDVRNNLLSQKDIELLRSASKSRSFLLLDDGNRLRDEVLNSITHGVGFLSSIFAGSSLVLRAQNLQLLDRSGIYVYVLSLCLMFASSTLYHSFFRLANTKQIFRTLDHCSIFILIAGTYTPFVQRFLWYQRRTLGFLILLVVWCLALLGIILSSGIVERRTLTSRLRIVLAVVMGWLVLGTSKILREEMPDACFLLVLMGGVFYTIGIPFYVKGQKITLYHVLWHLWLMLGACCHYIAVEQYVLEPFLKV
;
A
#
# COMPACT_ATOMS: atom_id res chain seq x y z
N MET A 1 7.45 65.63 -17.39
CA MET A 1 7.49 64.55 -18.39
C MET A 1 8.88 63.91 -18.36
N PRO A 2 9.05 62.74 -17.73
CA PRO A 2 10.08 61.81 -18.12
C PRO A 2 9.53 60.83 -19.17
N ALA A 3 10.34 60.55 -20.18
CA ALA A 3 10.03 59.65 -21.28
C ALA A 3 9.76 58.22 -20.77
N SER A 4 8.65 57.65 -21.22
CA SER A 4 8.28 56.25 -21.04
C SER A 4 9.19 55.37 -21.89
N ASP A 5 9.88 54.45 -21.22
CA ASP A 5 10.58 53.34 -21.87
C ASP A 5 9.52 52.36 -22.41
N ASP A 6 9.14 52.55 -23.68
CA ASP A 6 8.05 51.86 -24.41
C ASP A 6 8.31 50.36 -24.69
N SER A 7 9.22 49.69 -23.98
CA SER A 7 9.49 48.25 -24.14
C SER A 7 8.74 47.35 -23.14
N CYS A 8 8.06 47.94 -22.15
CA CYS A 8 7.30 47.26 -21.11
C CYS A 8 5.81 47.68 -21.10
N GLU A 9 5.12 47.58 -22.25
CA GLU A 9 3.66 47.42 -22.22
C GLU A 9 3.32 46.11 -21.50
N ASN A 10 3.21 46.24 -20.18
CA ASN A 10 3.25 45.23 -19.14
C ASN A 10 2.23 44.11 -19.42
N ALA A 11 2.64 42.84 -19.37
CA ALA A 11 1.75 41.68 -19.54
C ALA A 11 0.50 41.76 -18.64
N TYR A 12 0.61 42.44 -17.50
CA TYR A 12 -0.49 42.85 -16.65
C TYR A 12 -1.58 43.67 -17.37
N TRP A 13 -1.22 44.76 -18.04
CA TRP A 13 -2.18 45.63 -18.74
C TRP A 13 -2.84 44.92 -19.93
N LYS A 14 -2.06 44.12 -20.67
CA LYS A 14 -2.60 43.27 -21.75
C LYS A 14 -3.59 42.23 -21.23
N TYR A 15 -3.32 41.67 -20.06
CA TYR A 15 -4.24 40.74 -19.40
C TYR A 15 -5.55 41.42 -19.00
N LEU A 16 -5.50 42.63 -18.42
CA LEU A 16 -6.71 43.38 -18.10
C LEU A 16 -7.54 43.72 -19.34
N GLN A 17 -6.91 44.16 -20.43
CA GLN A 17 -7.59 44.42 -21.69
C GLN A 17 -8.23 43.16 -22.29
N CYS A 18 -7.54 42.02 -22.23
CA CYS A 18 -8.10 40.73 -22.66
C CYS A 18 -9.26 40.31 -21.75
N CYS A 19 -9.17 40.51 -20.44
CA CYS A 19 -10.27 40.23 -19.51
C CYS A 19 -11.51 41.06 -19.82
N GLU A 20 -11.33 42.36 -20.08
CA GLU A 20 -12.42 43.26 -20.48
C GLU A 20 -13.09 42.82 -21.79
N ARG A 21 -12.27 42.49 -22.81
CA ARG A 21 -12.75 42.00 -24.11
C ARG A 21 -13.60 40.73 -23.98
N HIS A 22 -13.17 39.80 -23.14
CA HIS A 22 -13.85 38.53 -22.92
C HIS A 22 -14.93 38.60 -21.82
N LYS A 23 -15.16 39.78 -21.22
CA LYS A 23 -16.11 39.99 -20.11
C LYS A 23 -15.84 39.05 -18.93
N VAL A 24 -14.57 38.88 -18.59
CA VAL A 24 -14.08 38.02 -17.51
C VAL A 24 -13.55 38.89 -16.39
N GLU A 25 -13.88 38.57 -15.14
CA GLU A 25 -13.27 39.23 -13.99
C GLU A 25 -11.80 38.80 -13.86
N PRO A 26 -10.83 39.75 -13.81
CA PRO A 26 -9.41 39.41 -13.67
C PRO A 26 -9.14 38.65 -12.37
N ASP A 27 -8.40 37.54 -12.46
CA ASP A 27 -8.01 36.78 -11.26
C ASP A 27 -6.93 37.58 -10.49
N PRO A 28 -7.13 37.90 -9.20
CA PRO A 28 -6.19 38.71 -8.43
C PRO A 28 -4.79 38.11 -8.32
N THR A 29 -4.67 36.77 -8.22
CA THR A 29 -3.35 36.11 -8.18
C THR A 29 -2.66 36.13 -9.53
N VAL A 30 -3.40 35.98 -10.63
CA VAL A 30 -2.85 36.15 -11.98
C VAL A 30 -2.37 37.58 -12.17
N CYS A 31 -3.17 38.57 -11.80
CA CYS A 31 -2.81 39.98 -11.80
C CYS A 31 -1.49 40.23 -11.05
N MET A 32 -1.37 39.71 -9.82
CA MET A 32 -0.16 39.83 -9.03
C MET A 32 1.04 39.13 -9.67
N SER A 33 0.87 37.90 -10.17
CA SER A 33 1.92 37.16 -10.90
C SER A 33 2.42 37.94 -12.11
N LEU A 34 1.52 38.50 -12.91
CA LEU A 34 1.86 39.25 -14.12
C LEU A 34 2.51 40.60 -13.80
N TYR A 35 2.09 41.25 -12.71
CA TYR A 35 2.66 42.52 -12.27
C TYR A 35 4.08 42.36 -11.72
N ILE A 36 4.31 41.31 -10.91
CA ILE A 36 5.61 41.06 -10.26
C ILE A 36 6.60 40.34 -11.20
N GLN A 37 6.10 39.56 -12.16
CA GLN A 37 6.91 38.71 -13.06
C GLN A 37 7.81 37.72 -12.31
N ASN A 38 7.30 37.12 -11.23
CA ASN A 38 8.06 36.23 -10.35
C ASN A 38 8.32 34.80 -10.91
N GLY A 39 8.18 34.59 -12.21
CA GLY A 39 8.34 33.26 -12.82
C GLY A 39 7.17 32.29 -12.59
N CYS A 40 6.22 32.59 -11.70
CA CYS A 40 5.15 31.69 -11.30
C CYS A 40 3.78 32.29 -11.59
N LEU A 41 3.00 31.62 -12.44
CA LEU A 41 1.62 31.98 -12.74
C LEU A 41 0.66 31.15 -11.90
N GLN A 42 0.03 31.79 -10.91
CA GLN A 42 -0.87 31.12 -9.95
C GLN A 42 -2.31 31.60 -10.09
N PHE A 43 -3.25 30.67 -9.86
CA PHE A 43 -4.68 30.91 -9.86
C PHE A 43 -5.30 30.82 -8.44
N SER A 44 -6.25 31.71 -8.13
CA SER A 44 -6.68 31.99 -6.74
C SER A 44 -7.64 30.93 -6.19
N LYS A 45 -8.62 30.46 -7.00
CA LYS A 45 -9.33 29.16 -7.00
C LYS A 45 -10.70 29.26 -7.70
N ASN A 46 -11.19 28.10 -8.18
CA ASN A 46 -12.50 27.90 -8.83
C ASN A 46 -12.73 28.69 -10.14
N LEU A 47 -11.70 28.75 -10.98
CA LEU A 47 -11.85 29.32 -12.31
C LEU A 47 -12.82 28.48 -13.15
N GLU A 48 -13.77 29.15 -13.78
CA GLU A 48 -14.49 28.60 -14.93
C GLU A 48 -13.59 28.63 -16.17
N GLY A 49 -13.88 27.80 -17.17
CA GLY A 49 -13.03 27.66 -18.36
C GLY A 49 -12.76 28.99 -19.10
N HIS A 50 -13.71 29.92 -19.07
CA HIS A 50 -13.54 31.23 -19.72
C HIS A 50 -12.46 32.11 -19.08
N HIS A 51 -12.11 31.90 -17.81
CA HIS A 51 -11.05 32.67 -17.14
C HIS A 51 -9.64 32.36 -17.65
N ILE A 52 -9.45 31.22 -18.32
CA ILE A 52 -8.15 30.84 -18.89
C ILE A 52 -7.96 31.44 -20.28
N ILE A 53 -9.03 31.81 -20.98
CA ILE A 53 -8.99 32.30 -22.37
C ILE A 53 -8.13 33.57 -22.50
N PRO A 54 -8.25 34.61 -21.65
CA PRO A 54 -7.38 35.78 -21.71
C PRO A 54 -5.90 35.42 -21.62
N LEU A 55 -5.52 34.52 -20.70
CA LEU A 55 -4.13 34.08 -20.56
C LEU A 55 -3.64 33.26 -21.75
N LEU A 56 -4.51 32.46 -22.35
CA LEU A 56 -4.17 31.70 -23.56
C LEU A 56 -3.88 32.64 -24.73
N GLU A 57 -4.62 33.74 -24.87
CA GLU A 57 -4.33 34.77 -25.88
C GLU A 57 -2.99 35.45 -25.61
N LEU A 58 -2.70 35.82 -24.36
CA LEU A 58 -1.40 36.38 -23.99
C LEU A 58 -0.25 35.42 -24.26
N ALA A 59 -0.41 34.14 -23.92
CA ALA A 59 0.59 33.11 -24.16
C ALA A 59 0.85 32.92 -25.66
N LYS A 60 -0.20 32.89 -26.49
CA LYS A 60 -0.08 32.81 -27.96
C LYS A 60 0.61 34.04 -28.56
N ALA A 61 0.41 35.22 -27.97
CA ALA A 61 1.10 36.45 -28.33
C ALA A 61 2.55 36.51 -27.81
N ASN A 62 3.08 35.40 -27.28
CA ASN A 62 4.41 35.27 -26.68
C ASN A 62 4.70 36.34 -25.60
N SER A 63 3.65 36.80 -24.91
CA SER A 63 3.74 37.86 -23.89
C SER A 63 4.08 37.31 -22.50
N LEU A 64 4.28 36.00 -22.37
CA LEU A 64 4.60 35.30 -21.12
C LEU A 64 5.91 34.47 -21.21
N PRO A 65 7.03 35.03 -21.74
CA PRO A 65 8.25 34.25 -21.97
C PRO A 65 9.00 33.89 -20.68
N TRP A 66 8.71 34.58 -19.57
CA TRP A 66 9.37 34.43 -18.27
C TRP A 66 8.69 33.39 -17.35
N VAL A 67 7.51 32.87 -17.73
CA VAL A 67 6.76 31.93 -16.88
C VAL A 67 7.43 30.56 -16.89
N GLU A 68 7.98 30.17 -15.73
CA GLU A 68 8.63 28.88 -15.50
C GLU A 68 7.75 27.91 -14.71
N GLU A 69 6.86 28.41 -13.86
CA GLU A 69 5.90 27.60 -13.08
C GLU A 69 4.46 27.99 -13.39
N LEU A 70 3.60 26.99 -13.61
CA LEU A 70 2.16 27.14 -13.68
C LEU A 70 1.51 26.40 -12.52
N ALA A 71 0.79 27.13 -11.67
CA ALA A 71 0.17 26.60 -10.46
C ALA A 71 -1.35 26.75 -10.48
N TYR A 72 -2.07 25.63 -10.64
CA TYR A 72 -3.53 25.61 -10.61
C TYR A 72 -4.07 24.75 -9.47
N HIS A 73 -4.79 25.41 -8.56
CA HIS A 73 -5.40 24.78 -7.41
C HIS A 73 -6.92 24.92 -7.52
N SER A 74 -7.66 23.81 -7.52
CA SER A 74 -9.14 23.84 -7.55
C SER A 74 -9.75 22.61 -6.87
N ARG A 75 -10.93 22.75 -6.27
CA ARG A 75 -11.62 21.60 -5.63
C ARG A 75 -11.97 20.51 -6.65
N ARG A 76 -12.23 20.88 -7.91
CA ARG A 76 -12.55 19.97 -9.01
C ARG A 76 -12.15 20.58 -10.33
N MET A 77 -11.44 19.80 -11.16
CA MET A 77 -11.15 20.20 -12.53
C MET A 77 -12.24 19.67 -13.47
N SER A 78 -12.77 20.53 -14.33
CA SER A 78 -13.60 20.11 -15.46
C SER A 78 -12.73 19.70 -16.64
N THR A 79 -13.28 18.93 -17.57
CA THR A 79 -12.56 18.51 -18.79
C THR A 79 -12.14 19.71 -19.63
N LEU A 80 -13.01 20.73 -19.74
CA LEU A 80 -12.70 21.97 -20.44
C LEU A 80 -11.48 22.67 -19.82
N ILE A 81 -11.47 22.86 -18.50
CA ILE A 81 -10.34 23.47 -17.80
C ILE A 81 -9.07 22.64 -17.99
N SER A 82 -9.17 21.31 -17.95
CA SER A 82 -8.02 20.43 -18.16
C SER A 82 -7.39 20.61 -19.54
N LEU A 83 -8.21 20.74 -20.59
CA LEU A 83 -7.75 20.95 -21.95
C LEU A 83 -7.18 22.35 -22.14
N LEU A 84 -7.83 23.38 -21.57
CA LEU A 84 -7.37 24.75 -21.64
C LEU A 84 -6.05 24.96 -20.89
N LEU A 85 -5.91 24.41 -19.68
CA LEU A 85 -4.66 24.44 -18.92
C LEU A 85 -3.55 23.72 -19.68
N ALA A 86 -3.84 22.54 -20.23
CA ALA A 86 -2.82 21.82 -20.97
C ALA A 86 -2.42 22.54 -22.27
N LYS A 87 -3.37 23.21 -22.94
CA LYS A 87 -3.06 24.06 -24.10
C LYS A 87 -2.24 25.29 -23.68
N LEU A 88 -2.53 25.88 -22.52
CA LEU A 88 -1.73 26.95 -21.95
C LEU A 88 -0.30 26.47 -21.69
N CYS A 89 -0.11 25.29 -21.10
CA CYS A 89 1.21 24.70 -20.92
C CYS A 89 1.98 24.53 -22.24
N GLU A 90 1.32 24.06 -23.29
CA GLU A 90 1.91 23.91 -24.63
C GLU A 90 2.40 25.25 -25.21
N THR A 91 1.74 26.36 -24.86
CA THR A 91 2.07 27.71 -25.36
C THR A 91 3.14 28.44 -24.55
N LEU A 92 3.53 27.94 -23.38
CA LEU A 92 4.52 28.58 -22.50
C LEU A 92 5.93 28.03 -22.78
N PRO A 93 6.83 28.81 -23.41
CA PRO A 93 8.10 28.27 -23.93
C PRO A 93 9.10 27.87 -22.83
N GLN A 94 9.08 28.56 -21.69
CA GLN A 94 9.99 28.35 -20.56
C GLN A 94 9.37 27.52 -19.43
N LEU A 95 8.20 26.91 -19.64
CA LEU A 95 7.53 26.15 -18.59
C LEU A 95 8.35 24.93 -18.17
N LYS A 96 8.78 24.92 -16.91
CA LYS A 96 9.54 23.84 -16.26
C LYS A 96 8.71 23.10 -15.22
N ILE A 97 7.81 23.80 -14.52
CA ILE A 97 7.08 23.25 -13.37
C ILE A 97 5.58 23.35 -13.62
N LEU A 98 4.87 22.22 -13.51
CA LEU A 98 3.42 22.19 -13.46
C LEU A 98 2.95 21.71 -12.10
N ASN A 99 2.27 22.59 -11.36
CA ASN A 99 1.76 22.32 -10.04
C ASN A 99 0.23 22.27 -10.03
N LEU A 100 -0.32 21.06 -9.93
CA LEU A 100 -1.75 20.81 -9.81
C LEU A 100 -2.12 20.27 -8.43
N SER A 101 -1.24 20.44 -7.43
CA SER A 101 -1.43 19.84 -6.12
C SER A 101 -2.75 20.27 -5.49
N GLY A 102 -3.49 19.32 -4.92
CA GLY A 102 -4.82 19.55 -4.36
C GLY A 102 -5.94 19.72 -5.39
N THR A 103 -5.65 19.56 -6.70
CA THR A 103 -6.66 19.61 -7.76
C THR A 103 -7.21 18.22 -8.09
N PHE A 104 -8.50 18.01 -7.86
CA PHE A 104 -9.14 16.74 -8.19
C PHE A 104 -9.25 16.55 -9.72
N LEU A 105 -8.43 15.65 -10.27
CA LEU A 105 -8.38 15.38 -11.71
C LEU A 105 -9.50 14.44 -12.19
N GLY A 106 -10.16 13.68 -11.31
CA GLY A 106 -11.15 12.68 -11.74
C GLY A 106 -10.57 11.57 -12.62
N ASP A 107 -11.46 10.76 -13.24
CA ASP A 107 -11.06 9.63 -14.08
C ASP A 107 -10.72 10.00 -15.53
N GLU A 108 -11.36 11.04 -16.06
CA GLU A 108 -11.27 11.39 -17.48
C GLU A 108 -10.26 12.51 -17.73
N ASN A 109 -10.17 13.49 -16.81
CA ASN A 109 -9.33 14.65 -17.06
C ASN A 109 -7.84 14.33 -16.93
N GLY A 110 -7.47 13.33 -16.10
CA GLY A 110 -6.08 12.91 -15.96
C GLY A 110 -5.45 12.40 -17.27
N PRO A 111 -6.07 11.42 -17.95
CA PRO A 111 -5.63 10.98 -19.27
C PRO A 111 -5.59 12.10 -20.32
N SER A 112 -6.64 12.94 -20.39
CA SER A 112 -6.69 14.07 -21.32
C SER A 112 -5.56 15.08 -21.07
N LEU A 113 -5.31 15.39 -19.80
CA LEU A 113 -4.20 16.23 -19.39
C LEU A 113 -2.86 15.62 -19.84
N CYS A 114 -2.63 14.32 -19.59
CA CYS A 114 -1.39 13.65 -20.00
C CYS A 114 -1.17 13.71 -21.53
N GLN A 115 -2.24 13.53 -22.30
CA GLN A 115 -2.17 13.55 -23.76
C GLN A 115 -1.73 14.91 -24.31
N VAL A 116 -2.19 16.01 -23.71
CA VAL A 116 -1.81 17.35 -24.18
C VAL A 116 -0.46 17.76 -23.59
N LEU A 117 -0.18 17.40 -22.33
CA LEU A 117 1.13 17.62 -21.71
C LEU A 117 2.25 16.84 -22.39
N SER A 118 1.95 15.80 -23.18
CA SER A 118 2.97 15.06 -23.93
C SER A 118 3.76 15.92 -24.92
N LYS A 119 3.28 17.13 -25.21
CA LYS A 119 3.94 18.13 -26.07
C LYS A 119 4.85 19.09 -25.31
N CYS A 120 4.80 19.09 -23.97
CA CYS A 120 5.60 19.95 -23.12
C CYS A 120 6.97 19.30 -22.84
N GLU A 121 7.89 19.37 -23.79
CA GLU A 121 9.20 18.70 -23.70
C GLU A 121 10.12 19.29 -22.62
N ASN A 122 9.88 20.55 -22.22
CA ASN A 122 10.68 21.28 -21.25
C ASN A 122 10.32 21.00 -19.78
N LEU A 123 9.30 20.18 -19.52
CA LEU A 123 8.82 19.91 -18.17
C LEU A 123 9.87 19.18 -17.33
N VAL A 124 10.30 19.82 -16.24
CA VAL A 124 11.29 19.30 -15.26
C VAL A 124 10.59 18.72 -14.04
N GLU A 125 9.50 19.34 -13.59
CA GLU A 125 8.78 18.91 -12.38
C GLU A 125 7.26 18.89 -12.61
N LEU A 126 6.64 17.78 -12.23
CA LEU A 126 5.19 17.59 -12.27
C LEU A 126 4.66 17.28 -10.87
N ARG A 127 3.92 18.23 -10.27
CA ARG A 127 3.34 18.08 -8.93
C ARG A 127 1.84 17.76 -9.01
N LEU A 128 1.49 16.55 -8.59
CA LEU A 128 0.14 16.00 -8.58
C LEU A 128 -0.24 15.48 -7.18
N ALA A 129 0.32 16.06 -6.10
CA ALA A 129 0.00 15.65 -4.75
C ALA A 129 -1.47 15.93 -4.41
N HIS A 130 -2.15 15.06 -3.66
CA HIS A 130 -3.55 15.25 -3.24
C HIS A 130 -4.59 15.42 -4.38
N CYS A 131 -4.28 14.93 -5.58
CA CYS A 131 -5.16 15.02 -6.76
C CYS A 131 -6.22 13.89 -6.86
N LYS A 132 -6.18 12.92 -5.94
CA LYS A 132 -6.91 11.64 -5.97
C LYS A 132 -6.78 10.94 -7.33
N LEU A 133 -5.53 10.76 -7.77
CA LEU A 133 -5.21 10.06 -9.00
C LEU A 133 -5.84 8.66 -9.02
N ARG A 134 -6.70 8.40 -10.00
CA ARG A 134 -7.28 7.08 -10.22
C ARG A 134 -6.43 6.26 -11.19
N ARG A 135 -6.73 4.96 -11.28
CA ARG A 135 -5.97 3.99 -12.08
C ARG A 135 -5.78 4.38 -13.55
N ARG A 136 -6.81 4.96 -14.20
CA ARG A 136 -6.72 5.41 -15.60
C ARG A 136 -5.65 6.49 -15.78
N THR A 137 -5.60 7.45 -14.85
CA THR A 137 -4.59 8.51 -14.84
C THR A 137 -3.19 7.94 -14.61
N THR A 138 -3.03 7.01 -13.67
CA THR A 138 -1.74 6.34 -13.45
C THR A 138 -1.28 5.57 -14.70
N GLN A 139 -2.18 4.87 -15.38
CA GLN A 139 -1.88 4.16 -16.63
C GLN A 139 -1.47 5.13 -17.74
N ALA A 140 -2.17 6.26 -17.86
CA ALA A 140 -1.82 7.30 -18.82
C ALA A 140 -0.43 7.88 -18.56
N LEU A 141 -0.09 8.21 -17.32
CA LEU A 141 1.25 8.67 -16.92
C LEU A 141 2.32 7.65 -17.32
N VAL A 142 2.14 6.37 -16.94
CA VAL A 142 3.08 5.28 -17.26
C VAL A 142 3.24 5.10 -18.77
N GLN A 143 2.16 5.22 -19.55
CA GLN A 143 2.22 5.12 -21.01
C GLN A 143 3.07 6.25 -21.62
N HIS A 144 2.93 7.48 -21.13
CA HIS A 144 3.70 8.63 -21.62
C HIS A 144 5.17 8.55 -21.20
N PHE A 145 5.47 8.04 -19.99
CA PHE A 145 6.86 7.74 -19.59
C PHE A 145 7.49 6.70 -20.51
N ARG A 146 6.75 5.64 -20.90
CA ARG A 146 7.25 4.64 -21.86
C ARG A 146 7.54 5.23 -23.24
N LYS A 147 6.70 6.16 -23.71
CA LYS A 147 6.86 6.87 -24.98
C LYS A 147 7.92 7.99 -24.97
N ASN A 148 8.56 8.24 -23.81
CA ASN A 148 9.55 9.32 -23.64
C ASN A 148 9.01 10.73 -23.89
N CYS A 149 7.74 10.99 -23.56
CA CYS A 149 7.13 12.31 -23.82
C CYS A 149 7.70 13.45 -22.96
N TRP A 150 8.38 13.14 -21.85
CA TRP A 150 8.97 14.13 -20.94
C TRP A 150 10.45 13.81 -20.69
N PRO A 151 11.34 14.12 -21.65
CA PRO A 151 12.74 13.74 -21.59
C PRO A 151 13.52 14.47 -20.48
N LYS A 152 13.07 15.67 -20.07
CA LYS A 152 13.73 16.50 -19.05
C LYS A 152 13.15 16.33 -17.64
N LEU A 153 12.16 15.47 -17.46
CA LEU A 153 11.48 15.31 -16.18
C LEU A 153 12.44 14.74 -15.12
N GLN A 154 12.62 15.46 -14.03
CA GLN A 154 13.45 15.08 -12.90
C GLN A 154 12.62 14.69 -11.68
N VAL A 155 11.45 15.29 -11.47
CA VAL A 155 10.62 15.08 -10.29
C VAL A 155 9.16 14.84 -10.67
N LEU A 156 8.58 13.76 -10.13
CA LEU A 156 7.16 13.47 -10.16
C LEU A 156 6.61 13.33 -8.74
N ASP A 157 5.78 14.28 -8.31
CA ASP A 157 5.10 14.22 -7.02
C ASP A 157 3.68 13.66 -7.16
N VAL A 158 3.45 12.48 -6.59
CA VAL A 158 2.14 11.81 -6.53
C VAL A 158 1.74 11.47 -5.10
N ARG A 159 2.25 12.21 -4.12
CA ARG A 159 1.94 11.99 -2.69
C ARG A 159 0.45 12.09 -2.41
N ASN A 160 -0.02 11.31 -1.43
CA ASN A 160 -1.37 11.40 -0.88
C ASN A 160 -2.52 11.28 -1.91
N ASN A 161 -2.37 10.44 -2.93
CA ASN A 161 -3.38 10.21 -3.97
C ASN A 161 -4.26 8.97 -3.74
N LEU A 162 -4.03 8.22 -2.68
CA LEU A 162 -4.70 6.94 -2.39
C LEU A 162 -4.44 5.87 -3.47
N LEU A 163 -3.26 5.90 -4.08
CA LEU A 163 -2.87 4.92 -5.09
C LEU A 163 -2.74 3.51 -4.51
N SER A 164 -3.16 2.51 -5.30
CA SER A 164 -2.95 1.10 -4.94
C SER A 164 -1.47 0.73 -5.00
N GLN A 165 -1.05 -0.34 -4.32
CA GLN A 165 0.35 -0.76 -4.37
C GLN A 165 0.81 -1.14 -5.77
N LYS A 166 -0.08 -1.75 -6.57
CA LYS A 166 0.23 -2.06 -7.97
C LYS A 166 0.48 -0.80 -8.80
N ASP A 167 -0.30 0.25 -8.58
CA ASP A 167 -0.15 1.53 -9.31
C ASP A 167 1.15 2.24 -8.91
N ILE A 168 1.51 2.21 -7.63
CA ILE A 168 2.79 2.72 -7.12
C ILE A 168 3.96 1.93 -7.71
N GLU A 169 3.90 0.59 -7.75
CA GLU A 169 4.95 -0.25 -8.34
C GLU A 169 5.13 0.01 -9.84
N LEU A 170 4.03 0.25 -10.57
CA LEU A 170 4.08 0.65 -11.98
C LEU A 170 4.80 2.00 -12.14
N LEU A 171 4.47 3.01 -11.33
CA LEU A 171 5.15 4.32 -11.35
C LEU A 171 6.63 4.20 -10.96
N ARG A 172 6.96 3.43 -9.93
CA ARG A 172 8.36 3.15 -9.52
C ARG A 172 9.15 2.46 -10.64
N SER A 173 8.54 1.52 -11.35
CA SER A 173 9.19 0.85 -12.49
C SER A 173 9.48 1.83 -13.63
N ALA A 174 8.56 2.75 -13.91
CA ALA A 174 8.74 3.80 -14.90
C ALA A 174 9.82 4.81 -14.46
N SER A 175 9.80 5.22 -13.19
CA SER A 175 10.81 6.08 -12.56
C SER A 175 12.21 5.52 -12.67
N LYS A 176 12.41 4.23 -12.33
CA LYS A 176 13.72 3.57 -12.48
C LYS A 176 14.20 3.50 -13.93
N SER A 177 13.29 3.23 -14.86
CA SER A 177 13.63 3.18 -16.29
C SER A 177 13.99 4.53 -16.88
N ARG A 178 13.57 5.64 -16.26
CA ARG A 178 13.76 7.01 -16.75
C ARG A 178 14.62 7.87 -15.84
N SER A 179 15.11 7.32 -14.74
CA SER A 179 15.99 8.00 -13.77
C SER A 179 15.44 9.32 -13.21
N PHE A 180 14.13 9.40 -12.95
CA PHE A 180 13.51 10.55 -12.26
C PHE A 180 13.12 10.21 -10.82
N LEU A 181 13.12 11.21 -9.95
CA LEU A 181 12.68 11.11 -8.56
C LEU A 181 11.15 11.01 -8.48
N LEU A 182 10.66 9.92 -7.89
CA LEU A 182 9.24 9.73 -7.61
C LEU A 182 8.96 9.98 -6.13
N LEU A 183 8.12 10.97 -5.82
CA LEU A 183 7.59 11.20 -4.47
C LEU A 183 6.22 10.53 -4.37
N ASP A 184 6.13 9.38 -3.69
CA ASP A 184 4.90 8.57 -3.62
C ASP A 184 4.40 8.30 -2.19
N ASP A 185 4.92 9.06 -1.22
CA ASP A 185 4.54 8.96 0.19
C ASP A 185 3.05 9.21 0.47
N GLY A 186 2.56 8.61 1.55
CA GLY A 186 1.22 8.84 2.08
C GLY A 186 0.07 8.20 1.30
N ASN A 187 0.34 7.59 0.14
CA ASN A 187 -0.69 6.89 -0.65
C ASN A 187 -1.36 5.72 0.08
N ARG A 188 -0.63 5.02 0.96
CA ARG A 188 -1.14 3.87 1.73
C ARG A 188 -1.21 4.11 3.24
N LEU A 189 -1.12 5.38 3.69
CA LEU A 189 -1.04 5.70 5.12
C LEU A 189 -2.17 5.06 5.93
N ARG A 190 -3.42 5.20 5.46
CA ARG A 190 -4.60 4.64 6.15
C ARG A 190 -4.58 3.12 6.22
N ASP A 191 -4.21 2.47 5.11
CA ASP A 191 -4.08 1.01 5.04
C ASP A 191 -3.05 0.51 6.06
N GLU A 192 -1.85 1.11 6.05
CA GLU A 192 -0.75 0.69 6.93
C GLU A 192 -1.10 0.90 8.40
N VAL A 193 -1.74 2.02 8.76
CA VAL A 193 -2.18 2.28 10.14
C VAL A 193 -3.23 1.25 10.59
N LEU A 194 -4.24 0.95 9.77
CA LEU A 194 -5.26 -0.03 10.13
C LEU A 194 -4.71 -1.46 10.20
N ASN A 195 -3.78 -1.80 9.31
CA ASN A 195 -3.06 -3.06 9.35
C ASN A 195 -2.24 -3.20 10.64
N SER A 196 -1.52 -2.15 11.06
CA SER A 196 -0.80 -2.11 12.33
C SER A 196 -1.71 -2.26 13.53
N ILE A 197 -2.85 -1.54 13.56
CA ILE A 197 -3.78 -1.58 14.69
C ILE A 197 -4.39 -2.98 14.85
N THR A 198 -4.87 -3.58 13.75
CA THR A 198 -5.53 -4.89 13.82
C THR A 198 -4.60 -5.98 14.36
N HIS A 199 -3.39 -6.12 13.83
CA HIS A 199 -2.43 -7.08 14.37
C HIS A 199 -1.80 -6.63 15.69
N GLY A 200 -1.75 -5.33 15.98
CA GLY A 200 -1.34 -4.82 17.29
C GLY A 200 -2.29 -5.25 18.40
N VAL A 201 -3.60 -5.22 18.14
CA VAL A 201 -4.61 -5.82 19.03
C VAL A 201 -4.36 -7.33 19.16
N GLY A 202 -4.14 -8.04 18.05
CA GLY A 202 -3.77 -9.46 18.07
C GLY A 202 -2.53 -9.75 18.91
N PHE A 203 -1.51 -8.90 18.87
CA PHE A 203 -0.28 -9.04 19.63
C PHE A 203 -0.54 -8.87 21.14
N LEU A 204 -1.23 -7.80 21.54
CA LEU A 204 -1.60 -7.60 22.94
C LEU A 204 -2.48 -8.72 23.48
N SER A 205 -3.46 -9.16 22.68
CA SER A 205 -4.28 -10.34 23.00
C SER A 205 -3.44 -11.60 23.14
N SER A 206 -2.46 -11.83 22.26
CA SER A 206 -1.57 -13.01 22.35
C SER A 206 -0.68 -12.99 23.60
N ILE A 207 -0.21 -11.81 24.05
CA ILE A 207 0.53 -11.68 25.31
C ILE A 207 -0.38 -12.03 26.48
N PHE A 208 -1.56 -11.41 26.56
CA PHE A 208 -2.47 -11.62 27.68
C PHE A 208 -2.96 -13.08 27.72
N ALA A 209 -3.55 -13.54 26.63
CA ALA A 209 -4.13 -14.87 26.52
C ALA A 209 -3.05 -15.96 26.60
N GLY A 210 -1.90 -15.75 25.96
CA GLY A 210 -0.75 -16.65 25.99
C GLY A 210 -0.09 -16.73 27.36
N SER A 211 0.00 -15.63 28.10
CA SER A 211 0.51 -15.64 29.49
C SER A 211 -0.37 -16.51 30.39
N SER A 212 -1.70 -16.48 30.21
CA SER A 212 -2.62 -17.37 30.91
C SER A 212 -2.33 -18.84 30.61
N LEU A 213 -2.11 -19.20 29.33
CA LEU A 213 -1.73 -20.57 28.96
C LEU A 213 -0.41 -21.00 29.60
N VAL A 214 0.61 -20.13 29.58
CA VAL A 214 1.93 -20.40 30.18
C VAL A 214 1.83 -20.64 31.69
N LEU A 215 1.01 -19.85 32.40
CA LEU A 215 0.81 -20.01 33.85
C LEU A 215 0.04 -21.30 34.19
N ARG A 216 -0.98 -21.64 33.40
CA ARG A 216 -1.76 -22.87 33.61
C ARG A 216 -1.00 -24.13 33.22
N ALA A 217 -0.06 -24.04 32.28
CA ALA A 217 0.76 -25.16 31.82
C ALA A 217 1.82 -25.63 32.82
N GLN A 218 2.04 -24.93 33.94
CA GLN A 218 3.14 -25.23 34.88
C GLN A 218 3.09 -26.64 35.46
N ASN A 219 1.87 -27.16 35.67
CA ASN A 219 1.63 -28.49 36.25
C ASN A 219 1.59 -29.62 35.21
N LEU A 220 1.75 -29.30 33.91
CA LEU A 220 1.81 -30.30 32.85
C LEU A 220 3.18 -30.97 32.80
N GLN A 221 3.23 -32.13 32.14
CA GLN A 221 4.49 -32.78 31.82
C GLN A 221 5.36 -31.88 30.94
N LEU A 222 6.70 -32.01 31.06
CA LEU A 222 7.66 -31.16 30.37
C LEU A 222 7.41 -31.07 28.86
N LEU A 223 7.02 -32.20 28.24
CA LEU A 223 6.75 -32.27 26.82
C LEU A 223 5.54 -31.40 26.44
N ASP A 224 4.35 -31.67 27.00
CA ASP A 224 3.13 -30.89 26.74
C ASP A 224 3.33 -29.40 27.03
N ARG A 225 4.01 -29.07 28.14
CA ARG A 225 4.34 -27.70 28.53
C ARG A 225 5.23 -27.01 27.49
N SER A 226 6.20 -27.72 26.91
CA SER A 226 7.07 -27.18 25.87
C SER A 226 6.30 -26.83 24.59
N GLY A 227 5.32 -27.64 24.21
CA GLY A 227 4.47 -27.35 23.05
C GLY A 227 3.63 -26.10 23.21
N ILE A 228 3.09 -25.88 24.41
CA ILE A 228 2.35 -24.65 24.73
C ILE A 228 3.27 -23.43 24.63
N TYR A 229 4.51 -23.52 25.11
CA TYR A 229 5.47 -22.42 25.00
C TYR A 229 5.81 -22.11 23.54
N VAL A 230 6.05 -23.14 22.74
CA VAL A 230 6.31 -23.00 21.30
C VAL A 230 5.11 -22.34 20.60
N TYR A 231 3.88 -22.77 20.90
CA TYR A 231 2.67 -22.16 20.37
C TYR A 231 2.56 -20.68 20.74
N VAL A 232 2.64 -20.34 22.03
CA VAL A 232 2.51 -18.96 22.52
C VAL A 232 3.59 -18.05 21.94
N LEU A 233 4.85 -18.50 21.91
CA LEU A 233 5.95 -17.73 21.32
C LEU A 233 5.74 -17.49 19.83
N SER A 234 5.30 -18.51 19.09
CA SER A 234 5.03 -18.39 17.66
C SER A 234 3.87 -17.42 17.36
N LEU A 235 2.83 -17.42 18.21
CA LEU A 235 1.67 -16.54 18.12
C LEU A 235 2.06 -15.08 18.36
N CYS A 236 2.80 -14.83 19.44
CA CYS A 236 3.34 -13.52 19.76
C CYS A 236 4.28 -13.02 18.65
N LEU A 237 5.17 -13.88 18.15
CA LEU A 237 6.11 -13.53 17.09
C LEU A 237 5.39 -13.11 15.80
N MET A 238 4.33 -13.83 15.42
CA MET A 238 3.56 -13.54 14.20
C MET A 238 2.82 -12.20 14.30
N PHE A 239 2.08 -11.97 15.39
CA PHE A 239 1.38 -10.70 15.52
C PHE A 239 2.35 -9.52 15.72
N ALA A 240 3.46 -9.71 16.44
CA ALA A 240 4.48 -8.68 16.63
C ALA A 240 5.16 -8.30 15.31
N SER A 241 5.65 -9.29 14.56
CA SER A 241 6.35 -9.07 13.29
C SER A 241 5.47 -8.31 12.31
N SER A 242 4.19 -8.67 12.23
CA SER A 242 3.22 -8.01 11.37
C SER A 242 2.87 -6.59 11.80
N THR A 243 2.69 -6.38 13.11
CA THR A 243 2.47 -5.04 13.68
C THR A 243 3.64 -4.12 13.36
N LEU A 244 4.87 -4.59 13.55
CA LEU A 244 6.08 -3.81 13.29
C LEU A 244 6.30 -3.58 11.79
N TYR A 245 6.02 -4.56 10.94
CA TYR A 245 6.08 -4.44 9.48
C TYR A 245 5.21 -3.27 8.97
N HIS A 246 3.96 -3.22 9.42
CA HIS A 246 3.04 -2.17 9.02
C HIS A 246 3.34 -0.83 9.71
N SER A 247 3.87 -0.83 10.94
CA SER A 247 4.17 0.40 11.68
C SER A 247 5.38 1.15 11.12
N PHE A 248 6.38 0.43 10.64
CA PHE A 248 7.58 1.01 10.04
C PHE A 248 7.43 1.32 8.54
N PHE A 249 6.21 1.57 8.05
CA PHE A 249 5.94 1.77 6.63
C PHE A 249 6.71 2.94 5.98
N ARG A 250 7.22 3.90 6.77
CA ARG A 250 8.06 5.03 6.31
C ARG A 250 9.57 4.75 6.30
N LEU A 251 10.04 3.72 6.99
CA LEU A 251 11.46 3.40 7.12
C LEU A 251 11.81 2.27 6.13
N ALA A 252 12.27 2.61 4.92
CA ALA A 252 12.43 1.64 3.83
C ALA A 252 13.24 0.39 4.21
N ASN A 253 14.41 0.56 4.82
CA ASN A 253 15.29 -0.54 5.22
C ASN A 253 14.67 -1.36 6.36
N THR A 254 14.14 -0.70 7.38
CA THR A 254 13.48 -1.34 8.53
C THR A 254 12.25 -2.13 8.09
N LYS A 255 11.40 -1.54 7.24
CA LYS A 255 10.22 -2.19 6.66
C LYS A 255 10.58 -3.47 5.93
N GLN A 256 11.68 -3.47 5.19
CA GLN A 256 12.14 -4.65 4.45
C GLN A 256 12.48 -5.80 5.41
N ILE A 257 13.17 -5.52 6.52
CA ILE A 257 13.54 -6.53 7.53
C ILE A 257 12.27 -7.11 8.16
N PHE A 258 11.37 -6.26 8.64
CA PHE A 258 10.13 -6.73 9.27
C PHE A 258 9.19 -7.41 8.30
N ARG A 259 9.20 -7.06 7.01
CA ARG A 259 8.45 -7.81 5.98
C ARG A 259 8.93 -9.25 5.87
N THR A 260 10.25 -9.45 5.93
CA THR A 260 10.81 -10.80 5.91
C THR A 260 10.40 -11.56 7.16
N LEU A 261 10.49 -10.93 8.35
CA LEU A 261 10.05 -11.55 9.60
C LEU A 261 8.55 -11.89 9.62
N ASP A 262 7.70 -10.98 9.13
CA ASP A 262 6.26 -11.16 9.00
C ASP A 262 5.93 -12.41 8.15
N HIS A 263 6.52 -12.49 6.95
CA HIS A 263 6.32 -13.66 6.09
C HIS A 263 6.87 -14.96 6.69
N CYS A 264 8.04 -14.93 7.34
CA CYS A 264 8.60 -16.11 8.00
C CYS A 264 7.72 -16.58 9.17
N SER A 265 7.19 -15.63 9.95
CA SER A 265 6.45 -15.93 11.17
C SER A 265 5.14 -16.67 10.92
N ILE A 266 4.52 -16.55 9.74
CA ILE A 266 3.36 -17.36 9.35
C ILE A 266 3.71 -18.85 9.38
N PHE A 267 4.85 -19.24 8.80
CA PHE A 267 5.28 -20.65 8.80
C PHE A 267 5.63 -21.15 10.20
N ILE A 268 6.27 -20.29 11.00
CA ILE A 268 6.58 -20.60 12.41
C ILE A 268 5.29 -20.79 13.21
N LEU A 269 4.27 -19.95 13.00
CA LEU A 269 2.98 -20.08 13.68
C LEU A 269 2.25 -21.35 13.27
N ILE A 270 2.22 -21.72 11.99
CA ILE A 270 1.60 -22.97 11.57
C ILE A 270 2.28 -24.13 12.30
N ALA A 271 3.62 -24.22 12.29
CA ALA A 271 4.34 -25.28 13.00
C ALA A 271 4.14 -25.25 14.52
N GLY A 272 4.16 -24.05 15.10
CA GLY A 272 3.95 -23.84 16.52
C GLY A 272 2.53 -24.22 16.95
N THR A 273 1.54 -24.07 16.08
CA THR A 273 0.16 -24.52 16.32
C THR A 273 0.05 -26.04 16.34
N TYR A 274 0.72 -26.77 15.44
CA TYR A 274 0.71 -28.24 15.46
C TYR A 274 1.33 -28.83 16.73
N THR A 275 2.36 -28.16 17.25
CA THR A 275 3.22 -28.69 18.33
C THR A 275 2.45 -29.13 19.58
N PRO A 276 1.64 -28.29 20.25
CA PRO A 276 0.90 -28.69 21.45
C PRO A 276 -0.10 -29.82 21.18
N PHE A 277 -0.83 -29.81 20.06
CA PHE A 277 -1.81 -30.86 19.76
C PHE A 277 -1.15 -32.22 19.52
N VAL A 278 -0.08 -32.25 18.72
CA VAL A 278 0.60 -33.51 18.39
C VAL A 278 1.29 -34.10 19.63
N GLN A 279 1.91 -33.25 20.45
CA GLN A 279 2.50 -33.71 21.71
C GLN A 279 1.43 -34.29 22.63
N ARG A 280 0.32 -33.57 22.80
CA ARG A 280 -0.76 -33.97 23.71
C ARG A 280 -1.47 -35.27 23.30
N PHE A 281 -1.87 -35.37 22.04
CA PHE A 281 -2.79 -36.41 21.58
C PHE A 281 -2.11 -37.58 20.87
N LEU A 282 -0.88 -37.42 20.38
CA LEU A 282 -0.21 -38.46 19.60
C LEU A 282 1.09 -38.96 20.23
N TRP A 283 1.75 -38.18 21.07
CA TRP A 283 3.07 -38.58 21.56
C TRP A 283 3.04 -39.81 22.47
N TYR A 284 2.02 -39.91 23.32
CA TYR A 284 1.90 -40.99 24.31
C TYR A 284 1.29 -42.27 23.71
N GLN A 285 0.39 -42.11 22.73
CA GLN A 285 -0.38 -43.20 22.13
C GLN A 285 0.25 -43.70 20.83
N ARG A 286 0.81 -42.78 20.01
CA ARG A 286 1.33 -43.06 18.66
C ARG A 286 2.63 -42.31 18.39
N ARG A 287 3.61 -42.49 19.28
CA ARG A 287 4.89 -41.73 19.32
C ARG A 287 5.55 -41.53 17.96
N THR A 288 5.72 -42.60 17.17
CA THR A 288 6.39 -42.54 15.86
C THR A 288 5.65 -41.63 14.87
N LEU A 289 4.32 -41.70 14.85
CA LEU A 289 3.49 -40.87 13.99
C LEU A 289 3.55 -39.40 14.45
N GLY A 290 3.41 -39.14 15.76
CA GLY A 290 3.51 -37.80 16.30
C GLY A 290 4.86 -37.13 15.99
N PHE A 291 5.96 -37.87 16.15
CA PHE A 291 7.30 -37.41 15.77
C PHE A 291 7.39 -37.08 14.26
N LEU A 292 6.88 -37.97 13.40
CA LEU A 292 6.93 -37.78 11.95
C LEU A 292 6.13 -36.55 11.51
N ILE A 293 4.94 -36.33 12.09
CA ILE A 293 4.14 -35.13 11.80
C ILE A 293 4.91 -33.87 12.19
N LEU A 294 5.48 -33.81 13.40
CA LEU A 294 6.26 -32.65 13.83
C LEU A 294 7.47 -32.41 12.93
N LEU A 295 8.21 -33.47 12.58
CA LEU A 295 9.36 -33.38 11.68
C LEU A 295 8.96 -32.79 10.33
N VAL A 296 7.91 -33.32 9.70
CA VAL A 296 7.43 -32.85 8.40
C VAL A 296 6.98 -31.39 8.48
N VAL A 297 6.18 -31.04 9.47
CA VAL A 297 5.66 -29.67 9.63
C VAL A 297 6.81 -28.68 9.85
N TRP A 298 7.77 -28.97 10.73
CA TRP A 298 8.91 -28.09 10.96
C TRP A 298 9.89 -28.01 9.78
N CYS A 299 10.09 -29.10 9.03
CA CYS A 299 10.86 -29.06 7.78
C CYS A 299 10.19 -28.18 6.72
N LEU A 300 8.86 -28.28 6.56
CA LEU A 300 8.10 -27.39 5.67
C LEU A 300 8.14 -25.94 6.16
N ALA A 301 8.13 -25.71 7.47
CA ALA A 301 8.28 -24.38 8.03
C ALA A 301 9.64 -23.77 7.67
N LEU A 302 10.73 -24.54 7.82
CA LEU A 302 12.07 -24.13 7.42
C LEU A 302 12.14 -23.81 5.93
N LEU A 303 11.54 -24.64 5.07
CA LEU A 303 11.42 -24.35 3.64
C LEU A 303 10.68 -23.02 3.40
N GLY A 304 9.58 -22.78 4.11
CA GLY A 304 8.81 -21.53 4.03
C GLY A 304 9.62 -20.30 4.45
N ILE A 305 10.45 -20.43 5.49
CA ILE A 305 11.38 -19.39 5.95
C ILE A 305 12.43 -19.10 4.87
N ILE A 306 13.03 -20.13 4.25
CA ILE A 306 14.01 -19.97 3.16
C ILE A 306 13.38 -19.27 1.94
N LEU A 307 12.13 -19.62 1.59
CA LEU A 307 11.38 -18.94 0.52
C LEU A 307 11.00 -17.49 0.88
N SER A 308 11.00 -17.14 2.16
CA SER A 308 10.61 -15.82 2.67
C SER A 308 11.80 -14.90 2.94
N SER A 309 12.99 -15.45 3.19
CA SER A 309 14.22 -14.74 3.55
C SER A 309 14.76 -13.81 2.46
N GLY A 310 14.33 -13.97 1.21
CA GLY A 310 14.79 -13.18 0.07
C GLY A 310 16.01 -13.75 -0.65
N ILE A 311 16.52 -14.91 -0.23
CA ILE A 311 17.62 -15.63 -0.88
C ILE A 311 17.22 -16.09 -2.29
N VAL A 312 15.95 -16.45 -2.51
CA VAL A 312 15.44 -16.93 -3.81
C VAL A 312 14.88 -15.77 -4.64
N GLU A 313 15.61 -15.36 -5.68
CA GLU A 313 15.41 -14.07 -6.38
C GLU A 313 14.18 -13.98 -7.33
N ARG A 314 13.27 -14.96 -7.35
CA ARG A 314 12.09 -14.96 -8.24
C ARG A 314 10.79 -14.49 -7.56
N ARG A 315 10.69 -13.18 -7.29
CA ARG A 315 9.61 -12.56 -6.47
C ARG A 315 8.18 -13.06 -6.73
N THR A 316 7.75 -13.21 -7.98
CA THR A 316 6.36 -13.59 -8.31
C THR A 316 6.08 -15.08 -8.11
N LEU A 317 6.97 -15.95 -8.57
CA LEU A 317 6.87 -17.40 -8.39
C LEU A 317 6.96 -17.74 -6.89
N THR A 318 7.94 -17.16 -6.19
CA THR A 318 8.15 -17.38 -4.76
C THR A 318 6.93 -16.94 -3.94
N SER A 319 6.22 -15.88 -4.33
CA SER A 319 5.00 -15.44 -3.64
C SER A 319 3.87 -16.48 -3.70
N ARG A 320 3.62 -17.06 -4.88
CA ARG A 320 2.59 -18.10 -5.04
C ARG A 320 2.97 -19.38 -4.29
N LEU A 321 4.24 -19.78 -4.39
CA LEU A 321 4.75 -20.97 -3.70
C LEU A 321 4.59 -20.85 -2.18
N ARG A 322 4.85 -19.68 -1.59
CA ARG A 322 4.62 -19.46 -0.15
C ARG A 322 3.17 -19.65 0.26
N ILE A 323 2.22 -19.11 -0.52
CA ILE A 323 0.78 -19.28 -0.24
C ILE A 323 0.41 -20.77 -0.33
N VAL A 324 0.81 -21.45 -1.40
CA VAL A 324 0.53 -22.88 -1.58
C VAL A 324 1.14 -23.70 -0.45
N LEU A 325 2.40 -23.44 -0.09
CA LEU A 325 3.09 -24.13 0.99
C LEU A 325 2.39 -23.93 2.34
N ALA A 326 1.99 -22.70 2.66
CA ALA A 326 1.26 -22.40 3.89
C ALA A 326 -0.09 -23.14 3.95
N VAL A 327 -0.83 -23.20 2.83
CA VAL A 327 -2.09 -23.95 2.74
C VAL A 327 -1.86 -25.44 2.91
N VAL A 328 -0.92 -26.02 2.15
CA VAL A 328 -0.58 -27.46 2.25
C VAL A 328 -0.20 -27.81 3.68
N MET A 329 0.68 -27.02 4.29
CA MET A 329 1.14 -27.20 5.66
C MET A 329 -0.01 -27.06 6.68
N GLY A 330 -0.89 -26.08 6.49
CA GLY A 330 -2.06 -25.87 7.36
C GLY A 330 -3.06 -27.03 7.30
N TRP A 331 -3.22 -27.68 6.15
CA TRP A 331 -4.19 -28.76 5.95
C TRP A 331 -3.62 -30.17 6.10
N LEU A 332 -2.36 -30.34 6.53
CA LEU A 332 -1.78 -31.66 6.82
C LEU A 332 -2.61 -32.47 7.82
N VAL A 333 -3.31 -31.79 8.73
CA VAL A 333 -4.28 -32.38 9.67
C VAL A 333 -5.34 -33.27 9.00
N LEU A 334 -5.71 -33.02 7.74
CA LEU A 334 -6.68 -33.85 7.01
C LEU A 334 -6.10 -35.23 6.68
N GLY A 335 -4.81 -35.29 6.34
CA GLY A 335 -4.11 -36.54 6.05
C GLY A 335 -4.05 -37.47 7.26
N THR A 336 -4.15 -36.92 8.48
CA THR A 336 -4.16 -37.68 9.74
C THR A 336 -5.50 -37.59 10.48
N SER A 337 -6.55 -37.10 9.81
CA SER A 337 -7.85 -36.79 10.44
C SER A 337 -8.58 -37.98 11.05
N LYS A 338 -8.44 -39.18 10.48
CA LYS A 338 -9.01 -40.40 11.06
C LYS A 338 -8.36 -40.69 12.42
N ILE A 339 -7.04 -40.68 12.45
CA ILE A 339 -6.25 -40.97 13.66
C ILE A 339 -6.46 -39.87 14.71
N LEU A 340 -6.47 -38.60 14.30
CA LEU A 340 -6.70 -37.50 15.23
C LEU A 340 -8.09 -37.53 15.86
N ARG A 341 -9.13 -37.94 15.14
CA ARG A 341 -10.48 -38.10 15.71
C ARG A 341 -10.60 -39.28 16.68
N GLU A 342 -9.75 -40.29 16.55
CA GLU A 342 -9.69 -41.40 17.51
C GLU A 342 -9.02 -40.98 18.83
N GLU A 343 -8.05 -40.07 18.77
CA GLU A 343 -7.21 -39.70 19.93
C GLU A 343 -7.59 -38.35 20.56
N MET A 344 -8.43 -37.54 19.88
CA MET A 344 -8.78 -36.18 20.27
C MET A 344 -10.30 -35.99 20.31
N PRO A 345 -10.85 -35.25 21.30
CA PRO A 345 -12.27 -34.94 21.32
C PRO A 345 -12.76 -34.27 20.04
N ASP A 346 -13.94 -34.66 19.55
CA ASP A 346 -14.53 -34.14 18.31
C ASP A 346 -14.67 -32.61 18.31
N ALA A 347 -15.02 -32.03 19.46
CA ALA A 347 -15.14 -30.58 19.62
C ALA A 347 -13.79 -29.86 19.43
N CYS A 348 -12.69 -30.44 19.93
CA CYS A 348 -11.34 -29.93 19.69
C CYS A 348 -10.98 -30.01 18.20
N PHE A 349 -11.33 -31.13 17.54
CA PHE A 349 -11.08 -31.33 16.11
C PHE A 349 -11.83 -30.31 15.28
N LEU A 350 -13.08 -30.04 15.64
CA LEU A 350 -13.90 -29.03 14.99
C LEU A 350 -13.29 -27.62 15.13
N LEU A 351 -12.80 -27.24 16.32
CA LEU A 351 -12.15 -25.95 16.51
C LEU A 351 -10.87 -25.82 15.66
N VAL A 352 -10.05 -26.87 15.60
CA VAL A 352 -8.85 -26.90 14.75
C VAL A 352 -9.21 -26.75 13.28
N LEU A 353 -10.24 -27.48 12.84
CA LEU A 353 -10.75 -27.44 11.47
C LEU A 353 -11.31 -26.06 11.12
N MET A 354 -12.14 -25.48 11.99
CA MET A 354 -12.69 -24.14 11.81
C MET A 354 -11.60 -23.07 11.73
N GLY A 355 -10.55 -23.19 12.55
CA GLY A 355 -9.39 -22.31 12.45
C GLY A 355 -8.70 -22.40 11.07
N GLY A 356 -8.52 -23.62 10.55
CA GLY A 356 -7.99 -23.84 9.19
C GLY A 356 -8.87 -23.27 8.08
N VAL A 357 -10.20 -23.38 8.23
CA VAL A 357 -11.18 -22.78 7.31
C VAL A 357 -11.07 -21.25 7.33
N PHE A 358 -11.03 -20.62 8.51
CA PHE A 358 -10.89 -19.16 8.61
C PHE A 358 -9.60 -18.65 7.97
N TYR A 359 -8.46 -19.31 8.21
CA TYR A 359 -7.22 -18.98 7.52
C TYR A 359 -7.34 -19.08 5.99
N THR A 360 -8.04 -20.10 5.50
CA THR A 360 -8.22 -20.32 4.06
C THR A 360 -9.15 -19.27 3.42
N ILE A 361 -10.26 -18.92 4.08
CA ILE A 361 -11.19 -17.86 3.64
C ILE A 361 -10.48 -16.50 3.58
N GLY A 362 -9.48 -16.27 4.43
CA GLY A 362 -8.66 -15.07 4.39
C GLY A 362 -7.87 -14.89 3.08
N ILE A 363 -7.41 -15.97 2.44
CA ILE A 363 -6.42 -15.91 1.34
C ILE A 363 -6.88 -15.04 0.16
N PRO A 364 -8.13 -15.12 -0.33
CA PRO A 364 -8.65 -14.21 -1.34
C PRO A 364 -8.51 -12.72 -0.98
N PHE A 365 -8.68 -12.36 0.31
CA PHE A 365 -8.52 -10.99 0.79
C PHE A 365 -7.05 -10.56 0.79
N TYR A 366 -6.13 -11.45 1.19
CA TYR A 366 -4.69 -11.21 1.09
C TYR A 366 -4.26 -10.92 -0.35
N VAL A 367 -4.66 -11.79 -1.30
CA VAL A 367 -4.29 -11.65 -2.72
C VAL A 367 -4.88 -10.39 -3.33
N LYS A 368 -6.14 -10.06 -3.00
CA LYS A 368 -6.82 -8.85 -3.51
C LYS A 368 -6.35 -7.57 -2.81
N GLY A 369 -5.80 -7.64 -1.60
CA GLY A 369 -5.28 -6.51 -0.82
C GLY A 369 -4.13 -5.74 -1.47
N GLN A 370 -3.46 -6.33 -2.47
CA GLN A 370 -2.47 -5.62 -3.30
C GLN A 370 -3.12 -4.59 -4.25
N LYS A 371 -4.40 -4.77 -4.56
CA LYS A 371 -5.15 -3.95 -5.53
C LYS A 371 -6.21 -3.08 -4.85
N ILE A 372 -6.83 -3.60 -3.79
CA ILE A 372 -7.97 -2.96 -3.13
C ILE A 372 -7.56 -2.56 -1.72
N THR A 373 -7.68 -1.26 -1.43
CA THR A 373 -7.52 -0.64 -0.10
C THR A 373 -8.38 -1.39 0.93
N LEU A 374 -7.92 -1.51 2.18
CA LEU A 374 -8.58 -2.21 3.29
C LEU A 374 -8.75 -3.75 3.18
N TYR A 375 -8.60 -4.38 2.02
CA TYR A 375 -8.76 -5.85 1.93
C TYR A 375 -7.70 -6.61 2.74
N HIS A 376 -6.53 -6.01 2.96
CA HIS A 376 -5.51 -6.58 3.83
C HIS A 376 -5.93 -6.56 5.31
N VAL A 377 -6.71 -5.57 5.73
CA VAL A 377 -7.31 -5.52 7.06
C VAL A 377 -8.30 -6.67 7.25
N LEU A 378 -9.12 -6.97 6.23
CA LEU A 378 -10.02 -8.13 6.28
C LEU A 378 -9.24 -9.44 6.38
N TRP A 379 -8.10 -9.57 5.69
CA TRP A 379 -7.19 -10.70 5.87
C TRP A 379 -6.76 -10.84 7.34
N HIS A 380 -6.33 -9.75 7.99
CA HIS A 380 -5.96 -9.77 9.41
C HIS A 380 -7.09 -10.28 10.31
N LEU A 381 -8.33 -9.83 10.07
CA LEU A 381 -9.48 -10.27 10.86
C LEU A 381 -9.75 -11.77 10.73
N TRP A 382 -9.65 -12.33 9.52
CA TRP A 382 -9.79 -13.78 9.32
C TRP A 382 -8.65 -14.56 10.00
N LEU A 383 -7.43 -14.03 10.03
CA LEU A 383 -6.31 -14.65 10.75
C LEU A 383 -6.55 -14.65 12.25
N MET A 384 -7.04 -13.53 12.79
CA MET A 384 -7.37 -13.42 14.21
C MET A 384 -8.46 -14.41 14.61
N LEU A 385 -9.52 -14.56 13.79
CA LEU A 385 -10.57 -15.56 14.05
C LEU A 385 -10.03 -16.99 14.03
N GLY A 386 -9.13 -17.31 13.08
CA GLY A 386 -8.45 -18.60 13.03
C GLY A 386 -7.62 -18.87 14.28
N ALA A 387 -6.81 -17.88 14.68
CA ALA A 387 -5.99 -17.93 15.88
C ALA A 387 -6.83 -18.07 17.16
N CYS A 388 -7.98 -17.40 17.25
CA CYS A 388 -8.92 -17.55 18.37
C CYS A 388 -9.45 -18.98 18.48
N CYS A 389 -9.81 -19.62 17.37
CA CYS A 389 -10.27 -21.02 17.39
C CYS A 389 -9.19 -21.96 17.92
N HIS A 390 -7.95 -21.79 17.44
CA HIS A 390 -6.81 -22.59 17.89
C HIS A 390 -6.44 -22.31 19.34
N TYR A 391 -6.54 -21.06 19.79
CA TYR A 391 -6.34 -20.69 21.18
C TYR A 391 -7.34 -21.39 22.09
N ILE A 392 -8.64 -21.32 21.78
CA ILE A 392 -9.71 -21.97 22.56
C ILE A 392 -9.48 -23.48 22.59
N ALA A 393 -9.07 -24.08 21.47
CA ALA A 393 -8.77 -25.50 21.42
C ALA A 393 -7.58 -25.89 22.32
N VAL A 394 -6.51 -25.09 22.35
CA VAL A 394 -5.37 -25.30 23.27
C VAL A 394 -5.81 -25.10 24.72
N GLU A 395 -6.55 -24.03 25.00
CA GLU A 395 -6.99 -23.68 26.35
C GLU A 395 -7.89 -24.77 26.95
N GLN A 396 -8.84 -25.30 26.18
CA GLN A 396 -9.83 -26.24 26.69
C GLN A 396 -9.35 -27.69 26.66
N TYR A 397 -8.58 -28.11 25.66
CA TYR A 397 -8.31 -29.54 25.45
C TYR A 397 -6.85 -29.94 25.64
N VAL A 398 -5.90 -28.99 25.48
CA VAL A 398 -4.48 -29.29 25.70
C VAL A 398 -4.08 -29.04 27.16
N LEU A 399 -4.64 -28.01 27.80
CA LEU A 399 -4.37 -27.71 29.21
C LEU A 399 -5.06 -28.65 30.20
N GLU A 400 -6.16 -29.29 29.83
CA GLU A 400 -6.87 -30.17 30.76
C GLU A 400 -5.98 -31.35 31.18
N PRO A 401 -5.75 -31.56 32.48
CA PRO A 401 -5.09 -32.77 32.97
C PRO A 401 -5.90 -34.00 32.54
N PHE A 402 -5.24 -35.10 32.16
CA PHE A 402 -5.92 -36.38 31.98
C PHE A 402 -6.53 -36.79 33.34
N LEU A 403 -7.78 -36.42 33.59
CA LEU A 403 -8.63 -37.20 34.48
C LEU A 403 -8.97 -38.46 33.70
N LYS A 404 -8.11 -39.48 33.82
CA LYS A 404 -8.53 -40.84 33.53
C LYS A 404 -9.69 -41.14 34.48
N VAL A 405 -10.92 -41.07 33.97
CA VAL A 405 -12.06 -41.75 34.59
C VAL A 405 -11.99 -43.21 34.19
#